data_AF-A0A2T5ISN4-F1
#
_entry.id   AF-A0A2T5ISN4-F1
#
_cell.length_a   1.000
_cell.length_b   1.000
_cell.length_c   1.000
_cell.angle_alpha   90.00
_cell.angle_beta   90.00
_cell.angle_gamma   90.00
#
_symmetry.space_group_name_H-M   'P 1'
#
loop_
_entity.id
_entity.type
_entity.pdbx_description
1 polymer ?
#
loop_
_entity_poly.entity_id
_entity_poly.type
_entity_poly.pdbx_seq_one_letter_code
_entity_poly.pdbx_strand_id
1 'polypeptide(L)' 'MNQASSLSIYSHTSFAEALSMPCSVVNKFFNGKPFEDWKKGKESEMKIQIAIVNRLNSVISACGVVAKTIASVIRR' A
#
# COMPACT_ATOMS: atom_id res chain seq x y z
N MET A 1 -24.54 7.07 -4.99
CA MET A 1 -24.22 5.94 -4.08
C MET A 1 -22.72 5.65 -4.00
N ASN A 2 -22.01 5.42 -5.12
CA ASN A 2 -20.57 5.10 -5.10
C ASN A 2 -19.69 6.16 -4.36
N GLN A 3 -20.01 7.45 -4.52
CA GLN A 3 -19.23 8.53 -3.88
C GLN A 3 -19.41 8.59 -2.35
N ALA A 4 -20.60 8.29 -1.83
CA ALA A 4 -20.84 8.25 -0.38
C ALA A 4 -20.10 7.07 0.27
N SER A 5 -20.11 5.90 -0.38
CA SER A 5 -19.33 4.73 0.06
C SER A 5 -17.83 5.01 0.03
N SER A 6 -17.35 5.64 -1.03
CA SER A 6 -15.95 6.03 -1.15
C SER A 6 -15.56 7.00 -0.04
N LEU A 7 -16.39 8.02 0.21
CA LEU A 7 -16.13 9.00 1.26
C LEU A 7 -16.06 8.32 2.64
N SER A 8 -17.03 7.46 2.97
CA SER A 8 -17.01 6.76 4.27
C SER A 8 -15.75 5.92 4.49
N ILE A 9 -15.20 5.33 3.42
CA ILE A 9 -13.96 4.54 3.49
C ILE A 9 -12.75 5.43 3.75
N TYR A 10 -12.65 6.57 3.06
CA TYR A 10 -11.44 7.39 3.08
C TYR A 10 -11.42 8.50 4.13
N SER A 11 -12.58 8.96 4.62
CA SER A 11 -12.67 10.10 5.55
C SER A 11 -13.12 9.71 6.96
N HIS A 12 -13.30 8.42 7.26
CA HIS A 12 -13.87 7.93 8.52
C HIS A 12 -15.24 8.55 8.85
N THR A 13 -15.95 9.07 7.85
CA THR A 13 -17.31 9.59 7.99
C THR A 13 -18.29 8.42 7.96
N SER A 14 -19.32 8.44 8.81
CA SER A 14 -20.33 7.37 8.77
C SER A 14 -21.04 7.36 7.42
N PHE A 15 -21.51 6.19 6.98
CA PHE A 15 -22.19 6.09 5.69
C PHE A 15 -23.48 6.94 5.63
N ALA A 16 -24.20 7.06 6.74
CA ALA A 16 -25.38 7.90 6.86
C ALA A 16 -25.05 9.39 6.67
N GLU A 17 -23.99 9.87 7.31
CA GLU A 17 -23.51 11.24 7.13
C GLU A 17 -23.00 11.48 5.72
N ALA A 18 -22.23 10.55 5.14
CA ALA A 18 -21.73 10.64 3.78
C ALA A 18 -22.84 10.70 2.72
N LEU A 19 -23.97 10.01 2.95
CA LEU A 19 -25.16 10.10 2.09
C LEU A 19 -25.85 11.47 2.18
N SER A 20 -25.79 12.12 3.34
CA SER A 20 -26.38 13.45 3.56
C SER A 20 -25.51 14.59 3.01
N MET A 21 -24.25 14.32 2.68
CA MET A 21 -23.34 15.35 2.18
C MET A 21 -23.66 15.78 0.74
N PRO A 22 -23.59 17.09 0.42
CA PRO A 22 -23.75 17.56 -0.94
C PRO A 22 -22.65 17.01 -1.86
N CYS A 23 -23.01 16.55 -3.05
CA CYS A 23 -22.06 16.00 -4.03
C CYS A 23 -20.92 16.97 -4.38
N SER A 24 -21.15 18.29 -4.36
CA SER A 24 -20.12 19.30 -4.60
C SER A 24 -19.01 19.26 -3.54
N VAL A 25 -19.36 19.01 -2.28
CA VAL A 25 -18.40 18.89 -1.17
C VAL A 25 -17.60 17.60 -1.31
N VAL A 26 -18.27 16.49 -1.61
CA VAL A 26 -17.63 15.19 -1.83
C VAL A 26 -16.63 15.27 -3.00
N ASN A 27 -17.02 15.89 -4.10
CA ASN A 27 -16.13 16.12 -5.24
C ASN A 27 -14.93 17.00 -4.88
N LYS A 28 -15.14 18.06 -4.09
CA LYS A 28 -14.05 18.94 -3.66
C LYS A 28 -13.07 18.23 -2.74
N PHE A 29 -13.52 17.29 -1.91
CA PHE A 29 -12.66 16.44 -1.10
C PHE A 29 -11.76 15.57 -1.99
N PHE A 30 -12.36 14.79 -2.91
CA PHE A 30 -11.60 13.85 -3.75
C PHE A 30 -10.69 14.52 -4.78
N ASN A 31 -11.07 15.70 -5.26
CA ASN A 31 -10.24 16.49 -6.18
C ASN A 31 -9.34 17.50 -5.43
N GLY A 32 -9.35 17.46 -4.10
CA GLY A 32 -8.54 18.33 -3.27
C GLY A 32 -7.09 17.86 -3.20
N LYS A 33 -6.16 18.81 -3.22
CA LYS A 33 -4.73 18.55 -2.98
C LYS A 33 -4.44 17.67 -1.75
N PRO A 34 -5.12 17.86 -0.59
CA PRO A 34 -4.88 16.99 0.57
C PRO A 34 -5.15 15.51 0.30
N PHE A 35 -6.22 15.19 -0.43
CA PHE A 35 -6.54 13.80 -0.79
C PHE A 35 -5.54 13.25 -1.81
N GLU A 36 -5.12 14.05 -2.78
CA GLU A 36 -4.10 13.67 -3.75
C GLU A 36 -2.74 13.37 -3.08
N ASP A 37 -2.31 14.23 -2.15
CA ASP A 37 -1.07 14.06 -1.40
C ASP A 37 -1.14 12.82 -0.48
N TRP A 38 -2.28 12.58 0.17
CA TRP A 38 -2.52 11.35 0.93
C TRP A 38 -2.42 10.10 0.04
N LYS A 39 -3.04 10.13 -1.15
CA LYS A 39 -2.99 9.01 -2.10
C LYS A 39 -1.56 8.71 -2.54
N LYS A 40 -0.77 9.73 -2.87
CA LYS A 40 0.67 9.59 -3.19
C LYS A 40 1.46 9.00 -2.03
N GLY A 41 1.15 9.40 -0.80
CA GLY A 41 1.72 8.82 0.42
C GLY A 41 1.47 7.32 0.51
N LYS A 42 0.23 6.87 0.29
CA LYS A 42 -0.12 5.44 0.29
C LYS A 42 0.56 4.64 -0.81
N GLU A 43 0.69 5.20 -2.01
CA GLU A 43 1.46 4.56 -3.09
C GLU A 43 2.95 4.43 -2.73
N SER A 44 3.51 5.42 -2.04
CA SER A 44 4.90 5.37 -1.55
C SER A 44 5.08 4.29 -0.47
N GLU A 45 4.18 4.20 0.51
CA GLU A 45 4.18 3.13 1.52
C GLU A 45 4.19 1.73 0.87
N MET A 46 3.36 1.52 -0.15
CA MET A 46 3.30 0.25 -0.88
C MET A 46 4.62 -0.06 -1.61
N LYS A 47 5.25 0.94 -2.24
CA LYS A 47 6.57 0.77 -2.88
C LYS A 47 7.65 0.37 -1.88
N ILE A 48 7.62 0.94 -0.67
CA ILE A 48 8.55 0.57 0.41
C ILE A 48 8.34 -0.89 0.80
N GLN A 49 7.09 -1.34 1.00
CA GLN A 49 6.80 -2.73 1.31
C GLN A 49 7.32 -3.70 0.24
N ILE A 50 7.13 -3.37 -1.04
CA ILE A 50 7.65 -4.16 -2.17
C ILE A 50 9.18 -4.22 -2.12
N ALA A 51 9.85 -3.09 -1.85
CA ALA A 51 11.31 -3.05 -1.75
C ALA A 51 11.84 -3.94 -0.61
N ILE A 52 11.16 -3.95 0.54
CA ILE A 52 11.49 -4.83 1.68
C ILE A 52 11.37 -6.30 1.27
N VAL A 53 10.25 -6.70 0.65
CA VAL A 53 10.02 -8.08 0.20
C VAL A 53 11.11 -8.51 -0.78
N ASN A 54 11.45 -7.67 -1.75
CA ASN A 54 12.50 -7.96 -2.73
C ASN A 54 13.87 -8.13 -2.06
N ARG A 55 14.17 -7.30 -1.04
CA ARG A 55 15.41 -7.43 -0.27
C ARG A 55 15.46 -8.74 0.51
N LEU A 56 14.36 -9.13 1.16
CA LEU A 56 14.26 -10.40 1.88
C LEU A 56 14.44 -11.60 0.95
N ASN A 57 13.80 -11.59 -0.22
CA ASN A 57 13.96 -12.65 -1.23
C ASN A 57 15.43 -12.79 -1.69
N SER A 58 16.13 -11.66 -1.81
CA SER A 58 17.56 -11.65 -2.17
C SER A 58 18.41 -12.32 -1.08
N VAL A 59 18.12 -12.03 0.19
CA VAL A 59 18.82 -12.65 1.35
C VAL A 59 18.56 -14.15 1.41
N ILE A 60 17.30 -14.58 1.27
CA ILE A 60 16.92 -16.00 1.28
C ILE A 60 17.66 -16.74 0.15
N SER A 61 17.71 -16.15 -1.04
CA SER A 61 18.43 -16.72 -2.19
C SER A 61 19.92 -16.86 -1.90
N ALA A 62 20.55 -15.84 -1.30
CA ALA A 62 21.95 -15.88 -0.92
C ALA A 62 22.24 -16.98 0.12
N CYS A 63 21.39 -17.14 1.14
CA CYS A 63 21.50 -18.23 2.10
C CYS A 63 21.42 -19.61 1.42
N GLY A 64 20.51 -19.77 0.45
CA GLY A 64 20.41 -20.99 -0.35
C GLY A 64 21.69 -21.30 -1.15
N VAL A 65 22.34 -20.27 -1.71
CA VAL A 65 23.63 -20.44 -2.40
C VAL A 65 24.71 -20.87 -1.41
N VAL A 66 24.81 -20.21 -0.25
CA VAL A 66 25.79 -20.57 0.80
C VAL A 66 25.61 -22.02 1.25
N ALA A 67 24.36 -22.45 1.52
CA ALA A 67 24.07 -23.82 1.92
C ALA A 67 24.50 -24.84 0.85
N LYS A 68 24.24 -24.56 -0.43
CA LYS A 68 24.68 -25.41 -1.55
C LYS A 68 26.20 -25.48 -1.65
N THR A 69 26.89 -24.35 -1.49
CA THR A 69 28.35 -24.29 -1.53
C THR A 69 28.96 -25.11 -0.39
N ILE A 70 28.46 -24.97 0.83
CA ILE A 70 28.91 -25.75 1.99
C ILE A 70 28.70 -27.26 1.73
N ALA A 71 27.52 -27.65 1.26
CA ALA A 71 27.23 -29.06 0.96
C ALA A 71 28.17 -29.62 -0.13
N SER A 72 28.54 -28.81 -1.12
CA SER A 72 29.49 -29.19 -2.17
C SER A 72 30.91 -29.39 -1.61
N VAL A 73 31.37 -28.50 -0.73
CA VAL A 73 32.69 -28.60 -0.09
C VAL A 73 32.76 -29.83 0.81
N ILE A 74 31.72 -30.12 1.60
CA ILE A 74 31.71 -31.29 2.51
C ILE A 74 31.68 -32.63 1.75
N ARG A 75 31.11 -32.67 0.54
CA ARG A 75 31.08 -33.89 -0.29
C ARG A 75 32.41 -34.19 -1.00
N ARG A 76 33.37 -33.27 -0.94
CA ARG A 76 34.67 -33.37 -1.61
C ARG A 76 35.74 -33.84 -0.63
#